data_AF-A0A0M2XUI1-F1
#
_entry.id   AF-A0A0M2XUI1-F1
#
_cell.length_a   1.000
_cell.length_b   1.000
_cell.length_c   1.000
_cell.angle_alpha   90.00
_cell.angle_beta   90.00
_cell.angle_gamma   90.00
#
_symmetry.space_group_name_H-M   'P 1'
#
loop_
_entity.id
_entity.type
_entity.pdbx_description
1 polymer ?
#
loop_
_entity_poly.entity_id
_entity_poly.type
_entity_poly.pdbx_seq_one_letter_code
_entity_poly.pdbx_strand_id
1 'polypeptide(L)'
;MMFLDCMYVVCCNFYKKRDKDIFKTSGLILLSAVFMCNIALVFFILRTKRLFVWSLIEYKYSILIFLFVMISCLYLRYFKITNYEEVNNKLYSINRDKMNLYYLMSTLYIILSFASMIGYAFYKGGQVNRWW
;
A
#
# COMPACT_ATOMS: atom_id res chain seq x y z
N MET A 1 0.03 13.81 5.59
CA MET A 1 -1.04 13.62 4.58
C MET A 1 -0.51 13.62 3.15
N MET A 2 0.37 14.57 2.78
CA MET A 2 0.92 14.71 1.42
C MET A 2 1.55 13.44 0.81
N PHE A 3 2.23 12.63 1.63
CA PHE A 3 2.84 11.39 1.17
C PHE A 3 1.80 10.35 0.72
N LEU A 4 0.73 10.15 1.50
CA LEU A 4 -0.38 9.25 1.14
C LEU A 4 -1.06 9.72 -0.15
N ASP A 5 -1.27 11.02 -0.27
CA ASP A 5 -1.86 11.65 -1.44
C ASP A 5 -0.97 11.46 -2.68
N CYS A 6 0.35 11.56 -2.51
CA CYS A 6 1.32 11.25 -3.56
C CYS A 6 1.30 9.77 -3.95
N MET A 7 1.28 8.85 -2.97
CA MET A 7 1.15 7.41 -3.23
C MET A 7 -0.12 7.09 -4.02
N TYR A 8 -1.27 7.67 -3.64
CA TYR A 8 -2.51 7.52 -4.38
C TYR A 8 -2.37 7.99 -5.83
N VAL A 9 -1.75 9.16 -6.06
CA VAL A 9 -1.52 9.68 -7.42
C VAL A 9 -0.55 8.80 -8.21
N VAL A 10 0.51 8.27 -7.60
CA VAL A 10 1.42 7.31 -8.23
C VAL A 10 0.66 6.05 -8.66
N CYS A 11 -0.16 5.48 -7.76
CA CYS A 11 -0.99 4.32 -8.06
C CYS A 11 -1.97 4.61 -9.20
N CYS A 12 -2.67 5.75 -9.17
CA CYS A 12 -3.57 6.17 -10.23
C CYS A 12 -2.84 6.36 -11.56
N ASN A 13 -1.67 7.02 -11.57
CA ASN A 13 -0.90 7.28 -12.78
C ASN A 13 -0.38 6.00 -13.44
N PHE A 14 -0.10 4.96 -12.65
CA PHE A 14 0.25 3.63 -13.16
C PHE A 14 -0.85 3.05 -14.05
N TYR A 15 -2.11 3.13 -13.62
CA TYR A 15 -3.26 2.65 -14.39
C TYR A 15 -3.77 3.64 -15.42
N LYS A 16 -3.53 4.94 -15.25
CA LYS A 16 -4.03 6.01 -16.14
C LYS A 16 -3.59 5.84 -17.59
N LYS A 17 -2.43 5.23 -17.84
CA LYS A 17 -1.96 4.91 -19.20
C LYS A 17 -2.70 3.74 -19.84
N ARG A 18 -3.27 2.83 -19.04
CA ARG A 18 -3.90 1.59 -19.48
C ARG A 18 -5.43 1.70 -19.52
N ASP A 19 -6.03 2.28 -18.49
CA ASP A 19 -7.49 2.35 -18.30
C ASP A 19 -7.93 3.79 -17.99
N LYS A 20 -8.43 4.52 -18.99
CA LYS A 20 -8.76 5.95 -18.84
C LYS A 20 -9.95 6.25 -17.91
N ASP A 21 -10.87 5.30 -17.77
CA ASP A 21 -12.12 5.53 -17.02
C ASP A 21 -12.09 4.90 -15.62
N ILE A 22 -11.29 3.84 -15.41
CA ILE A 22 -11.30 3.03 -14.19
C ILE A 22 -10.04 3.26 -13.32
N PHE A 23 -9.06 4.05 -13.79
CA PHE A 23 -7.78 4.24 -13.08
C PHE A 23 -7.91 4.74 -11.63
N LYS A 24 -8.97 5.49 -11.29
CA LYS A 24 -9.20 5.96 -9.91
C LYS A 24 -9.46 4.78 -8.98
N THR A 25 -10.34 3.87 -9.40
CA THR A 25 -10.66 2.64 -8.66
C THR A 25 -9.47 1.69 -8.65
N SER A 26 -8.83 1.45 -9.80
CA SER A 26 -7.64 0.59 -9.88
C SER A 26 -6.48 1.11 -9.04
N GLY A 27 -6.26 2.44 -9.02
CA GLY A 27 -5.27 3.08 -8.18
C GLY A 27 -5.58 2.93 -6.69
N LEU A 28 -6.85 3.02 -6.30
CA LEU A 28 -7.28 2.79 -4.92
C LEU A 28 -7.09 1.32 -4.49
N ILE A 29 -7.37 0.37 -5.38
CA ILE A 29 -7.14 -1.07 -5.16
C ILE A 29 -5.64 -1.36 -5.00
N LEU A 30 -4.79 -0.74 -5.84
CA LEU A 30 -3.34 -0.90 -5.71
C LEU A 30 -2.83 -0.29 -4.40
N LEU A 31 -3.31 0.90 -4.02
CA LEU A 31 -2.96 1.53 -2.76
C LEU A 31 -3.37 0.67 -1.56
N SER A 32 -4.57 0.08 -1.59
CA SER A 32 -5.01 -0.82 -0.52
C SER A 32 -4.21 -2.12 -0.48
N ALA A 33 -3.84 -2.68 -1.64
CA ALA A 33 -2.95 -3.84 -1.72
C ALA A 33 -1.56 -3.57 -1.12
N VAL A 34 -1.01 -2.37 -1.35
CA VAL A 34 0.25 -1.92 -0.73
C VAL A 34 0.12 -1.88 0.79
N PHE A 35 -0.96 -1.30 1.33
CA PHE A 35 -1.20 -1.33 2.78
C PHE A 35 -1.33 -2.75 3.32
N MET A 36 -1.98 -3.65 2.57
CA MET A 36 -2.12 -5.05 2.98
C MET A 36 -0.79 -5.78 3.08
N CYS A 37 0.10 -5.57 2.12
CA CYS A 37 1.45 -6.14 2.17
C CYS A 37 2.17 -5.70 3.46
N ASN A 38 2.08 -4.41 3.80
CA ASN A 38 2.72 -3.88 5.01
C ASN A 38 2.07 -4.39 6.30
N ILE A 39 0.74 -4.46 6.37
CA ILE A 39 0.01 -4.97 7.54
C ILE A 39 0.37 -6.43 7.78
N ALA A 40 0.35 -7.27 6.74
CA ALA A 40 0.74 -8.67 6.83
C ALA A 40 2.16 -8.83 7.37
N LEU A 41 3.09 -7.98 6.90
CA LEU A 41 4.47 -7.95 7.36
C LEU A 41 4.58 -7.56 8.85
N VAL A 42 3.82 -6.56 9.31
CA VAL A 42 3.80 -6.15 10.73
C VAL A 42 3.31 -7.30 11.62
N PHE A 43 2.19 -7.95 11.28
CA PHE A 43 1.68 -9.11 12.03
C PHE A 43 2.72 -10.24 12.08
N PHE A 44 3.47 -10.45 11.00
CA PHE A 44 4.53 -11.44 10.96
C PHE A 44 5.72 -11.11 11.87
N ILE A 45 6.21 -9.86 11.89
CA ILE A 45 7.28 -9.44 12.80
C ILE A 45 6.85 -9.64 14.25
N LEU A 46 5.62 -9.27 14.58
CA LEU A 46 5.06 -9.41 15.92
C LEU A 46 4.97 -10.89 16.36
N ARG A 47 4.59 -11.79 15.44
CA ARG A 47 4.63 -13.24 15.67
C ARG A 47 6.05 -13.75 15.94
N THR A 48 7.02 -13.32 15.13
CA THR A 48 8.43 -13.77 15.24
C THR A 48 9.07 -13.37 16.56
N LYS A 49 8.72 -12.20 17.10
CA LYS A 49 9.19 -11.73 18.41
C LYS A 49 8.55 -12.43 19.62
N ARG A 50 7.72 -13.47 19.42
CA ARG A 50 6.92 -14.16 20.45
C ARG A 50 6.08 -13.22 21.33
N LEU A 51 5.84 -11.99 20.90
CA LEU A 51 4.99 -11.04 21.62
C LEU A 51 3.52 -11.47 21.59
N PHE A 52 3.16 -12.34 20.64
CA PHE A 52 1.85 -12.97 20.53
C PHE A 52 2.01 -14.48 20.31
N VAL A 53 1.34 -15.28 21.16
CA VAL A 53 1.32 -16.76 21.12
C VAL A 53 0.38 -17.29 20.02
N TRP A 54 -0.47 -16.42 19.49
CA TRP A 54 -1.59 -16.75 18.61
C TRP A 54 -1.15 -16.92 17.14
N SER A 55 -1.77 -17.86 16.44
CA SER A 55 -1.43 -18.23 15.06
C SER A 55 -2.02 -17.24 14.04
N LEU A 56 -1.43 -17.11 12.85
CA LEU A 56 -1.96 -16.26 11.75
C LEU A 56 -3.42 -16.60 11.38
N ILE A 57 -3.86 -17.84 11.64
CA ILE A 57 -5.21 -18.32 11.37
C ILE A 57 -6.24 -17.67 12.31
N GLU A 58 -5.85 -17.36 13.54
CA GLU A 58 -6.72 -16.73 14.54
C GLU A 58 -6.92 -15.24 14.23
N TYR A 59 -5.91 -14.58 13.63
CA TYR A 59 -5.99 -13.17 13.22
C TYR A 59 -6.68 -12.94 11.87
N LYS A 60 -7.07 -13.98 11.14
CA LYS A 60 -7.63 -13.83 9.78
C LYS A 60 -8.83 -12.87 9.76
N TYR A 61 -9.69 -12.94 10.79
CA TYR A 61 -10.86 -12.07 10.91
C TYR A 61 -10.48 -10.65 11.33
N SER A 62 -9.52 -10.49 12.25
CA SER A 62 -9.02 -9.16 12.65
C SER A 62 -8.35 -8.43 11.48
N ILE A 63 -7.57 -9.13 10.67
CA ILE A 63 -6.94 -8.57 9.45
C ILE A 63 -8.00 -8.18 8.43
N LEU A 64 -9.03 -9.01 8.21
CA LEU A 64 -10.15 -8.69 7.31
C LEU A 64 -10.94 -7.46 7.76
N ILE A 65 -11.25 -7.36 9.07
CA ILE A 65 -11.95 -6.19 9.63
C ILE A 65 -11.09 -4.93 9.45
N PHE A 66 -9.79 -5.01 9.77
CA PHE A 66 -8.89 -3.88 9.62
C PHE A 66 -8.78 -3.44 8.15
N LEU A 67 -8.68 -4.39 7.22
CA LEU A 67 -8.73 -4.11 5.78
C LEU A 67 -10.03 -3.40 5.40
N PHE A 68 -11.17 -3.91 5.86
CA PHE A 68 -12.46 -3.34 5.49
C PHE A 68 -12.59 -1.89 5.95
N VAL A 69 -12.17 -1.61 7.18
CA VAL A 69 -12.13 -0.24 7.73
C VAL A 69 -11.16 0.63 6.92
N MET A 70 -9.95 0.16 6.64
CA MET A 70 -8.95 0.90 5.87
C MET A 70 -9.41 1.23 4.45
N ILE A 71 -9.98 0.26 3.72
CA ILE A 71 -10.51 0.49 2.37
C ILE A 71 -11.66 1.48 2.42
N SER A 72 -12.57 1.35 3.39
CA SER A 72 -13.69 2.27 3.58
C SER A 72 -13.20 3.71 3.85
N CYS A 73 -12.19 3.88 4.71
CA CYS A 73 -11.57 5.17 4.98
C CYS A 73 -10.90 5.77 3.74
N LEU A 74 -10.13 4.98 2.98
CA LEU A 74 -9.48 5.43 1.75
C LEU A 74 -10.51 5.80 0.67
N TYR A 75 -11.56 5.00 0.54
CA TYR A 75 -12.65 5.25 -0.40
C TYR A 75 -13.36 6.57 -0.06
N LEU A 76 -13.80 6.75 1.19
CA LEU A 76 -14.43 8.01 1.63
C LEU A 76 -13.51 9.21 1.37
N ARG A 77 -12.21 9.08 1.64
CA ARG A 77 -11.24 10.14 1.41
C ARG A 77 -11.09 10.49 -0.07
N TYR A 78 -10.82 9.52 -0.94
CA TYR A 78 -10.42 9.79 -2.32
C TYR A 78 -11.55 9.81 -3.36
N PHE A 79 -12.74 9.31 -3.00
CA PHE A 79 -13.93 9.39 -3.85
C PHE A 79 -14.94 10.43 -3.38
N LYS A 80 -15.14 10.58 -2.06
CA LYS A 80 -16.19 11.45 -1.51
C LYS A 80 -15.66 12.81 -1.06
N ILE A 81 -14.48 12.87 -0.45
CA ILE A 81 -13.94 14.11 0.14
C ILE A 81 -13.00 14.85 -0.82
N THR A 82 -12.02 14.15 -1.41
CA THR A 82 -10.96 14.77 -2.21
C THR A 82 -10.82 14.02 -3.54
N ASN A 83 -11.15 14.66 -4.66
CA ASN A 83 -11.07 14.02 -5.97
C ASN A 83 -9.61 13.94 -6.44
N TYR A 84 -9.28 12.96 -7.30
CA TYR A 84 -7.94 12.79 -7.87
C TYR A 84 -7.40 14.09 -8.50
N GLU A 85 -8.23 14.84 -9.23
CA GLU A 85 -7.81 16.09 -9.85
C GLU A 85 -7.38 17.14 -8.82
N GLU A 86 -8.10 17.25 -7.70
CA GLU A 86 -7.78 18.17 -6.62
C GLU A 86 -6.47 17.78 -5.94
N VAL A 87 -6.30 16.49 -5.65
CA VAL A 87 -5.06 15.95 -5.07
C VAL A 87 -3.87 16.17 -6.01
N ASN A 88 -4.07 15.90 -7.30
CA ASN A 88 -3.05 16.08 -8.32
C ASN A 88 -2.66 17.55 -8.47
N ASN A 89 -3.62 18.46 -8.54
CA ASN A 89 -3.36 19.90 -8.63
C ASN A 89 -2.62 20.42 -7.38
N LYS A 90 -2.98 19.92 -6.19
CA LYS A 90 -2.28 20.24 -4.94
C LYS A 90 -0.84 19.72 -4.91
N LEU A 91 -0.53 18.62 -5.60
CA LEU A 91 0.85 18.15 -5.75
C LEU A 91 1.64 18.99 -6.74
N TYR A 92 1.01 19.43 -7.84
CA TYR A 92 1.64 20.30 -8.84
C TYR A 92 1.89 21.73 -8.35
N SER A 93 1.17 22.21 -7.34
CA SER A 93 1.42 23.52 -6.74
C SER A 93 2.66 23.57 -5.83
N ILE A 94 3.30 22.43 -5.57
CA ILE A 94 4.53 22.35 -4.80
C ILE A 94 5.74 22.57 -5.72
N ASN A 95 6.83 23.07 -5.17
CA ASN A 95 8.15 23.07 -5.84
C ASN A 95 8.47 21.71 -6.48
N ARG A 96 8.96 21.76 -7.72
CA ARG A 96 9.26 20.59 -8.55
C ARG A 96 10.22 19.59 -7.88
N ASP A 97 11.24 20.08 -7.17
CA ASP A 97 12.21 19.19 -6.50
C ASP A 97 11.57 18.40 -5.34
N LYS A 98 10.74 19.06 -4.54
CA LYS A 98 9.99 18.41 -3.45
C LYS A 98 8.98 17.41 -4.01
N MET A 99 8.29 17.77 -5.09
CA MET A 99 7.38 16.88 -5.78
C MET A 99 8.10 15.61 -6.25
N ASN A 100 9.24 15.75 -6.94
CA ASN A 100 10.03 14.61 -7.40
C ASN A 100 10.51 13.73 -6.24
N LEU A 101 10.93 14.32 -5.12
CA LEU A 101 11.30 13.56 -3.93
C LEU A 101 10.12 12.72 -3.41
N TYR A 102 8.91 13.30 -3.32
CA TYR A 102 7.72 12.56 -2.89
C TYR A 102 7.36 11.44 -3.86
N TYR A 103 7.46 11.68 -5.18
CA TYR A 103 7.24 10.65 -6.20
C TYR A 103 8.23 9.50 -6.06
N LEU A 104 9.52 9.81 -5.90
CA LEU A 104 10.57 8.81 -5.72
C LEU A 104 10.33 7.99 -4.46
N MET A 105 10.09 8.66 -3.32
CA MET A 105 9.84 7.99 -2.03
C MET A 105 8.59 7.11 -2.08
N SER A 106 7.51 7.59 -2.71
CA SER A 106 6.26 6.84 -2.84
C SER A 106 6.45 5.61 -3.73
N THR A 107 7.16 5.75 -4.83
CA THR A 107 7.45 4.65 -5.76
C THR A 107 8.33 3.59 -5.11
N LEU A 108 9.41 4.01 -4.44
CA LEU A 108 10.29 3.12 -3.68
C LEU A 108 9.52 2.37 -2.60
N TYR A 109 8.66 3.07 -1.85
CA TYR A 109 7.84 2.46 -0.82
C TYR A 109 6.93 1.36 -1.39
N ILE A 110 6.21 1.64 -2.48
CA ILE A 110 5.33 0.65 -3.15
C ILE A 110 6.13 -0.59 -3.56
N ILE A 111 7.30 -0.40 -4.20
CA ILE A 111 8.17 -1.50 -4.63
C ILE A 111 8.65 -2.31 -3.43
N LEU A 112 9.12 -1.65 -2.36
CA LEU A 112 9.59 -2.31 -1.14
C LEU A 112 8.47 -3.09 -0.44
N SER A 113 7.24 -2.59 -0.45
CA SER A 113 6.08 -3.30 0.11
C SER A 113 5.81 -4.61 -0.61
N PHE A 114 5.86 -4.63 -1.94
CA PHE A 114 5.70 -5.89 -2.69
C PHE A 114 6.91 -6.81 -2.57
N ALA A 115 8.13 -6.27 -2.67
CA ALA A 115 9.37 -7.05 -2.58
C ALA A 115 9.49 -7.74 -1.21
N SER A 116 9.14 -7.06 -0.13
CA SER A 116 9.16 -7.61 1.22
C SER A 116 8.11 -8.72 1.42
N MET A 117 6.90 -8.54 0.87
CA MET A 117 5.87 -9.58 0.88
C MET A 117 6.28 -10.82 0.08
N ILE A 118 6.91 -10.64 -1.08
CA ILE A 118 7.45 -11.73 -1.91
C ILE A 118 8.59 -12.44 -1.16
N GLY A 119 9.55 -11.68 -0.63
CA GLY A 119 10.65 -12.23 0.17
C GLY A 119 10.13 -13.06 1.34
N TYR A 120 9.06 -12.62 1.98
CA TYR A 120 8.37 -13.39 3.01
C TYR A 120 7.71 -14.67 2.45
N ALA A 121 7.00 -14.60 1.33
CA ALA A 121 6.36 -15.78 0.73
C ALA A 121 7.36 -16.91 0.45
N PHE A 122 8.62 -16.55 0.14
CA PHE A 122 9.72 -17.50 -0.04
C PHE A 122 10.44 -17.90 1.26
N TYR A 123 10.24 -17.18 2.36
CA TYR A 123 10.85 -17.43 3.66
C TYR A 123 9.98 -18.38 4.51
N LYS A 124 10.24 -19.69 4.46
CA LYS A 124 9.60 -20.68 5.33
C LYS A 124 10.52 -21.04 6.50
N GLY A 125 10.18 -20.58 7.70
CA GLY A 125 10.72 -21.14 8.96
C GLY A 125 12.24 -21.07 9.14
N GLY A 126 12.93 -20.11 8.51
CA GLY A 126 14.40 -19.99 8.57
C GLY A 126 15.14 -20.68 7.43
N GLN A 127 14.43 -21.30 6.48
CA GLN A 127 15.01 -21.80 5.23
C GLN A 127 14.41 -21.06 4.04
N VAL A 128 15.28 -20.46 3.22
CA VAL A 128 14.91 -20.01 1.89
C VAL A 128 14.63 -21.26 1.08
N ASN A 129 13.44 -21.37 0.51
CA ASN A 129 13.03 -22.53 -0.29
C ASN A 129 14.08 -22.79 -1.40
N ARG A 130 14.87 -23.87 -1.29
CA ARG A 130 15.71 -24.52 -2.33
C ARG A 130 16.19 -23.62 -3.49
N TRP A 131 16.84 -22.51 -3.18
CA TRP A 131 17.75 -21.87 -4.11
C TRP A 131 19.13 -22.06 -3.50
N TRP A 132 19.89 -22.98 -4.10
CA TRP A 132 21.11 -23.67 -3.65
C TRP A 132 20.88 -24.87 -2.74
#